data_AF-A0A1D8B1X1-F1
#
_entry.id   AF-A0A1D8B1X1-F1
#
_cell.length_a   1.000
_cell.length_b   1.000
_cell.length_c   1.000
_cell.angle_alpha   90.00
_cell.angle_beta   90.00
_cell.angle_gamma   90.00
#
_symmetry.space_group_name_H-M   'P 1'
#
loop_
_entity.id
_entity.type
_entity.pdbx_description
1 polymer ?
#
loop_
_entity_poly.entity_id
_entity_poly.type
_entity_poly.pdbx_seq_one_letter_code
_entity_poly.pdbx_strand_id
1 'polypeptide(L)'
;MDKRNDRGRAVLGALTGCVIVGGIGSVVGLTVLDHPHRAVWALVATLVVVAGARLAIPGRPWFTSRYRGADAAVLLAVAGAIAYLSSYTSTMAVH
;
A
#
# COMPACT_ATOMS: atom_id res chain seq x y z
N MET A 1 25.93 14.15 -14.35
CA MET A 1 25.13 13.32 -13.42
C MET A 1 24.81 14.17 -12.21
N ASP A 2 23.53 14.53 -11.98
CA ASP A 2 23.13 15.54 -10.98
C ASP A 2 22.88 14.91 -9.60
N LYS A 3 23.80 15.14 -8.66
CA LYS A 3 23.74 14.60 -7.29
C LYS A 3 22.47 15.00 -6.52
N ARG A 4 21.79 16.09 -6.90
CA ARG A 4 20.52 16.48 -6.25
C ARG A 4 19.38 15.52 -6.57
N ASN A 5 19.32 15.05 -7.81
CA ASN A 5 18.28 14.14 -8.27
C ASN A 5 18.42 12.75 -7.61
N ASP A 6 19.66 12.30 -7.40
CA ASP A 6 19.94 11.01 -6.72
C ASP A 6 19.50 11.01 -5.25
N ARG A 7 19.73 12.12 -4.53
CA ARG A 7 19.22 12.29 -3.16
C ARG A 7 17.70 12.33 -3.12
N GLY A 8 17.07 13.04 -4.05
CA GLY A 8 15.60 13.09 -4.16
C GLY A 8 14.99 11.70 -4.34
N ARG A 9 15.57 10.88 -5.22
CA ARG A 9 15.13 9.49 -5.44
C ARG A 9 15.38 8.59 -4.23
N ALA A 10 16.49 8.77 -3.53
CA ALA A 10 16.79 8.03 -2.30
C ALA A 10 15.81 8.38 -1.16
N VAL A 11 15.49 9.65 -1.00
CA VAL A 11 14.50 10.12 -0.01
C VAL A 11 13.10 9.59 -0.34
N LEU A 12 12.68 9.64 -1.60
CA LEU A 12 11.41 9.07 -2.05
C LEU A 12 11.32 7.56 -1.80
N GLY A 13 12.43 6.84 -2.03
CA GLY A 13 12.55 5.42 -1.70
C GLY A 13 12.43 5.14 -0.20
N ALA A 14 13.12 5.93 0.63
CA ALA A 14 13.05 5.82 2.08
C ALA A 14 11.64 6.15 2.61
N LEU A 15 11.00 7.20 2.10
CA LEU A 15 9.62 7.57 2.47
C LEU A 15 8.62 6.46 2.12
N THR A 16 8.74 5.87 0.92
CA THR A 16 7.90 4.74 0.52
C THR A 16 8.11 3.55 1.45
N GLY A 17 9.36 3.26 1.82
CA GLY A 17 9.69 2.24 2.81
C GLY A 17 9.05 2.51 4.18
N CYS A 18 9.14 3.75 4.67
CA CYS A 18 8.51 4.16 5.93
C CYS A 18 6.99 4.00 5.89
N VAL A 19 6.34 4.33 4.77
CA VAL A 19 4.89 4.13 4.59
C VAL A 19 4.53 2.65 4.66
N ILE A 20 5.32 1.78 4.04
CA ILE A 20 5.08 0.32 4.07
C ILE A 20 5.24 -0.22 5.49
N VAL A 21 6.35 0.11 6.17
CA VAL A 21 6.62 -0.35 7.54
C VAL A 21 5.57 0.20 8.51
N GLY A 22 5.20 1.47 8.37
CA GLY A 22 4.15 2.11 9.18
C GLY A 22 2.77 1.50 8.92
N GLY A 23 2.44 1.19 7.67
CA GLY A 23 1.20 0.51 7.31
C GLY A 23 1.10 -0.89 7.92
N ILE A 24 2.17 -1.69 7.82
CA ILE A 24 2.24 -3.01 8.46
C ILE A 24 2.09 -2.87 9.99
N GLY A 25 2.81 -1.94 10.61
CA GLY A 25 2.73 -1.69 12.05
C GLY A 25 1.33 -1.25 12.50
N SER A 26 0.66 -0.40 11.72
CA SER A 26 -0.72 0.03 11.98
C SER A 26 -1.70 -1.13 11.90
N VAL A 27 -1.58 -2.00 10.89
CA VAL A 27 -2.41 -3.21 10.78
C VAL A 27 -2.20 -4.11 11.99
N VAL A 28 -0.94 -4.46 12.30
CA VAL A 28 -0.63 -5.33 13.46
C VAL A 28 -1.16 -4.73 14.75
N GLY A 29 -0.92 -3.43 15.00
CA GLY A 29 -1.41 -2.73 16.19
C GLY A 29 -2.93 -2.74 16.29
N LEU A 30 -3.64 -2.42 15.21
CA LEU A 30 -5.11 -2.41 15.20
C LEU A 30 -5.71 -3.82 15.32
N THR A 31 -4.99 -4.85 14.89
CA THR A 31 -5.42 -6.24 15.08
C THR A 31 -5.24 -6.67 16.54
N VAL A 32 -4.13 -6.27 17.18
CA VAL A 32 -3.87 -6.54 18.61
C VAL A 32 -4.83 -5.78 19.53
N LEU A 33 -5.29 -4.59 19.11
CA LEU A 33 -6.27 -3.78 19.85
C LEU A 33 -7.74 -4.22 19.62
N ASP A 34 -7.99 -5.41 19.07
CA ASP A 34 -9.33 -5.91 18.76
C ASP A 34 -10.16 -4.95 17.87
N HIS A 35 -9.52 -4.22 16.96
CA HIS A 35 -10.19 -3.35 15.99
C HIS A 35 -9.95 -3.83 14.56
N PRO A 36 -10.29 -5.09 14.23
CA PRO A 36 -9.95 -5.71 12.95
C PRO A 36 -10.59 -4.96 11.76
N HIS A 37 -11.79 -4.41 11.93
CA HIS A 37 -12.43 -3.59 10.90
C HIS A 37 -11.58 -2.35 10.55
N ARG A 38 -11.01 -1.67 11.55
CA ARG A 38 -10.15 -0.50 11.31
C ARG A 38 -8.80 -0.90 10.73
N ALA A 39 -8.28 -2.07 11.10
CA ALA A 39 -7.04 -2.61 10.55
C ALA A 39 -7.15 -2.83 9.02
N VAL A 40 -8.29 -3.34 8.55
CA VAL A 40 -8.53 -3.53 7.11
C VAL A 40 -8.54 -2.20 6.36
N TRP A 41 -9.23 -1.18 6.88
CA TRP A 41 -9.21 0.15 6.24
C TRP A 41 -7.83 0.80 6.27
N ALA A 42 -7.03 0.58 7.31
CA ALA A 42 -5.64 1.02 7.36
C ALA A 42 -4.77 0.32 6.30
N LEU A 43 -4.99 -0.98 6.06
CA LEU A 43 -4.32 -1.74 5.00
C LEU A 43 -4.70 -1.21 3.61
N VAL A 44 -5.99 -1.01 3.36
CA VAL A 44 -6.52 -0.46 2.10
C VAL A 44 -5.91 0.93 1.84
N ALA A 45 -5.92 1.81 2.84
CA ALA A 45 -5.33 3.14 2.73
C ALA A 45 -3.82 3.07 2.39
N THR A 46 -3.09 2.16 3.05
CA THR A 46 -1.66 1.95 2.78
C THR A 46 -1.42 1.53 1.32
N LEU A 47 -2.19 0.57 0.81
CA LEU A 47 -2.09 0.11 -0.57
C LEU A 47 -2.35 1.23 -1.59
N VAL A 48 -3.36 2.08 -1.35
CA VAL A 48 -3.68 3.23 -2.20
C VAL A 48 -2.53 4.25 -2.21
N VAL A 49 -1.97 4.56 -1.04
CA VAL A 49 -0.83 5.49 -0.93
C VAL A 49 0.39 4.93 -1.65
N VAL A 50 0.68 3.64 -1.53
CA VAL A 50 1.80 2.99 -2.23
C VAL A 50 1.56 2.97 -3.74
N ALA A 51 0.32 2.73 -4.20
CA ALA A 51 -0.03 2.80 -5.62
C ALA A 51 0.18 4.21 -6.20
N GLY A 52 -0.23 5.25 -5.46
CA GLY A 52 0.01 6.65 -5.83
C GLY A 52 1.50 7.00 -5.85
N ALA A 53 2.25 6.58 -4.83
CA ALA A 53 3.70 6.77 -4.78
C ALA A 53 4.41 6.08 -5.95
N ARG A 54 3.95 4.89 -6.37
CA ARG A 54 4.45 4.15 -7.54
C ARG A 54 4.22 4.88 -8.87
N LEU A 55 3.12 5.63 -9.00
CA LEU A 55 2.86 6.47 -10.17
C LEU A 55 3.79 7.69 -10.19
N ALA A 56 4.04 8.29 -9.03
CA ALA A 56 4.84 9.51 -8.90
C ALA A 56 6.36 9.26 -8.97
N ILE A 57 6.86 8.13 -8.47
CA ILE A 57 8.29 7.85 -8.35
C ILE A 57 8.76 6.98 -9.53
N PRO A 58 9.64 7.47 -10.42
CA PRO A 58 10.28 6.64 -11.44
C PRO A 58 11.31 5.69 -10.79
N GLY A 59 10.80 4.59 -10.24
CA GLY A 59 11.56 3.48 -9.65
C GLY A 59 11.68 2.27 -10.58
N ARG A 60 12.55 1.33 -10.21
CA ARG A 60 12.68 0.03 -10.88
C ARG A 60 11.42 -0.79 -10.55
N PRO A 61 10.64 -1.22 -11.55
CA PRO A 61 9.40 -1.93 -11.28
C PRO A 61 9.71 -3.32 -10.71
N TRP A 62 8.96 -3.76 -9.68
CA TRP A 62 9.15 -5.07 -9.03
C TRP A 62 8.84 -6.23 -9.99
N PHE A 63 7.76 -6.08 -10.74
CA PHE A 63 7.54 -6.86 -11.95
C PHE A 63 8.33 -6.17 -13.05
N THR A 64 9.09 -6.91 -13.84
CA THR A 64 9.80 -6.43 -15.05
C THR A 64 8.91 -5.68 -16.08
N SER A 65 7.64 -5.44 -15.78
CA SER A 65 6.71 -4.63 -16.54
C SER A 65 7.22 -3.20 -16.72
N ARG A 66 7.36 -2.80 -17.99
CA ARG A 66 7.69 -1.43 -18.43
C ARG A 66 6.56 -0.44 -18.07
N TYR A 67 5.38 -0.95 -17.73
CA TYR A 67 4.17 -0.16 -17.49
C TYR A 67 3.93 0.08 -16.00
N ARG A 68 4.37 1.24 -15.49
CA ARG A 68 4.18 1.68 -14.10
C ARG A 68 2.70 1.71 -13.68
N GLY A 69 1.81 1.99 -14.63
CA GLY A 69 0.38 1.97 -14.42
C GLY A 69 -0.18 0.58 -14.11
N ALA A 70 0.42 -0.49 -14.66
CA ALA A 70 -0.05 -1.85 -14.39
C ALA A 70 0.20 -2.26 -12.93
N ASP A 71 1.36 -1.89 -12.37
CA ASP A 71 1.68 -2.16 -10.97
C ASP A 71 0.76 -1.38 -10.01
N ALA A 72 0.53 -0.10 -10.28
CA ALA A 72 -0.43 0.69 -9.51
C ALA A 72 -1.86 0.16 -9.65
N ALA A 73 -2.27 -0.27 -10.85
CA ALA A 73 -3.58 -0.88 -11.08
C ALA A 73 -3.74 -2.19 -10.29
N VAL A 74 -2.70 -3.03 -10.21
CA VAL A 74 -2.72 -4.24 -9.39
C VAL A 74 -2.88 -3.90 -7.91
N LEU A 75 -2.11 -2.93 -7.40
CA LEU A 75 -2.22 -2.49 -6.00
C LEU A 75 -3.62 -1.95 -5.68
N LEU A 76 -4.21 -1.16 -6.58
CA LEU A 76 -5.57 -0.65 -6.43
C LEU A 76 -6.63 -1.74 -6.57
N ALA A 77 -6.45 -2.71 -7.47
CA ALA A 77 -7.34 -3.85 -7.62
C ALA A 77 -7.34 -4.73 -6.35
N VAL A 78 -6.16 -4.98 -5.77
CA VAL A 78 -6.02 -5.70 -4.50
C VAL A 78 -6.65 -4.92 -3.35
N ALA A 79 -6.40 -3.61 -3.26
CA ALA A 79 -7.03 -2.75 -2.24
C ALA A 79 -8.56 -2.77 -2.35
N GLY A 80 -9.09 -2.66 -3.57
CA GLY A 80 -10.52 -2.73 -3.85
C GLY A 80 -11.12 -4.10 -3.51
N ALA A 81 -10.43 -5.19 -3.87
CA ALA A 81 -10.85 -6.54 -3.52
C ALA A 81 -10.90 -6.73 -2.00
N ILE A 82 -9.89 -6.27 -1.26
CA ILE A 82 -9.86 -6.33 0.20
C ILE A 82 -11.02 -5.53 0.80
N ALA A 83 -11.26 -4.29 0.33
CA ALA A 83 -12.35 -3.46 0.81
C ALA A 83 -13.73 -4.11 0.56
N TYR A 84 -13.91 -4.68 -0.64
CA TYR A 84 -15.14 -5.37 -1.02
C TYR A 84 -15.37 -6.63 -0.18
N LEU A 85 -14.39 -7.53 -0.15
CA LEU A 85 -14.47 -8.79 0.61
C LEU A 85 -14.56 -8.58 2.12
N SER A 86 -13.94 -7.54 2.68
CA SER A 86 -14.03 -7.22 4.11
C SER A 86 -15.47 -7.04 4.60
N SER A 87 -16.34 -6.50 3.75
CA SER A 87 -17.76 -6.34 4.06
C SER A 87 -18.49 -7.69 4.13
N TYR A 88 -18.18 -8.60 3.21
CA TYR A 88 -18.74 -9.96 3.17
C TYR A 88 -18.22 -10.84 4.32
N THR A 89 -16.92 -10.78 4.62
CA THR A 89 -16.33 -11.52 5.76
C THR A 89 -16.92 -11.07 7.09
N SER A 90 -17.22 -9.78 7.26
CA SER A 90 -17.91 -9.27 8.47
C SER A 90 -19.32 -9.83 8.63
N THR A 91 -20.00 -10.14 7.52
CA THR A 91 -21.34 -10.76 7.51
C THR A 91 -21.30 -12.26 7.84
N MET A 92 -20.27 -12.99 7.39
CA MET A 92 -20.15 -14.43 7.67
C MET A 92 -19.79 -14.74 9.13
N ALA A 93 -19.25 -13.77 9.88
CA ALA A 93 -18.97 -13.91 11.31
C ALA A 93 -20.23 -13.88 12.20
N VAL A 94 -21.43 -13.65 11.63
CA VAL A 94 -22.69 -13.46 12.36
C VAL A 94 -23.60 -14.71 12.32
N HIS A 95 -23.16 -15.82 11.71
CA HIS A 95 -23.93 -17.07 11.68
C HIS A 95 -23.30 -18.20 12.50
#